data_AF-A0A7N8XAY8-F1
#
_entry.id   AF-A0A7N8XAY8-F1
#
_cell.length_a   1.000
_cell.length_b   1.000
_cell.length_c   1.000
_cell.angle_alpha   90.00
_cell.angle_beta   90.00
_cell.angle_gamma   90.00
#
_symmetry.space_group_name_H-M   'P 1'
#
loop_
_entity.id
_entity.type
_entity.pdbx_description
1 polymer ?
#
loop_
_entity_poly.entity_id
_entity_poly.type
_entity_poly.pdbx_seq_one_letter_code
_entity_poly.pdbx_strand_id
1 'polypeptide(L)'
;FPTDAEREVWDQVDVVLKDAKGILDELQAYKGAGQEIREAIQNPSDEALQEQAWAAVVPLVGKLKKFYEFSQRLESALHSLLGALTSVTYDPTQHLEREQALAKQFAEILHFTLRFDELKMTNPAIQNDFSYYRRTLSRMRINNVPAEGENEVNNELANRISLFYADATPMLKTLSDGTTKFVSENKNLPIENTTDCLSTMATVCKVMLETPEYRSRFSSEETVSFCLRVMVGVIILYDYVHPVGAFAKSSKIDMKGCIKVLKDQPPNSVDGLLNALR
;
A
#
# COMPACT_ATOMS: atom_id res chain seq x y z
N PHE A 1 -19.28 2.65 -15.01
CA PHE A 1 -20.25 2.64 -13.90
C PHE A 1 -20.44 1.19 -13.47
N PRO A 2 -20.59 0.90 -12.17
CA PRO A 2 -20.79 -0.48 -11.71
C PRO A 2 -22.13 -1.02 -12.21
N THR A 3 -22.13 -2.30 -12.60
CA THR A 3 -23.35 -3.09 -12.81
C THR A 3 -24.07 -3.35 -11.48
N ASP A 4 -25.31 -3.84 -11.54
CA ASP A 4 -26.07 -4.16 -10.32
C ASP A 4 -25.41 -5.27 -9.49
N ALA A 5 -24.74 -6.22 -10.15
CA ALA A 5 -23.99 -7.28 -9.49
C ALA A 5 -22.73 -6.76 -8.77
N GLU A 6 -22.11 -5.71 -9.29
CA GLU A 6 -20.92 -5.09 -8.69
C GLU A 6 -21.25 -4.13 -7.54
N ARG A 7 -22.49 -3.61 -7.50
CA ARG A 7 -22.82 -2.41 -6.72
C ARG A 7 -22.49 -2.52 -5.24
N GLU A 8 -22.80 -3.64 -4.60
CA GLU A 8 -22.52 -3.83 -3.17
C GLU A 8 -21.02 -3.76 -2.86
N VAL A 9 -20.21 -4.54 -3.58
CA VAL A 9 -18.74 -4.54 -3.41
C VAL A 9 -18.17 -3.19 -3.81
N TRP A 10 -18.68 -2.61 -4.89
CA TRP A 10 -18.22 -1.33 -5.39
C TRP A 10 -18.42 -0.21 -4.37
N ASP A 11 -19.60 -0.11 -3.76
CA ASP A 11 -19.93 0.90 -2.76
C ASP A 11 -19.04 0.75 -1.50
N GLN A 12 -18.80 -0.50 -1.06
CA GLN A 12 -17.90 -0.76 0.08
C GLN A 12 -16.47 -0.28 -0.18
N VAL A 13 -15.94 -0.58 -1.37
CA VAL A 13 -14.57 -0.24 -1.75
C VAL A 13 -14.42 1.25 -2.07
N ASP A 14 -15.45 1.87 -2.65
CA ASP A 14 -15.46 3.29 -3.01
C ASP A 14 -15.33 4.19 -1.78
N VAL A 15 -15.90 3.80 -0.64
CA VAL A 15 -15.70 4.49 0.64
C VAL A 15 -14.22 4.51 1.05
N VAL A 16 -13.50 3.40 0.87
CA VAL A 16 -12.06 3.31 1.19
C VAL A 16 -11.24 4.15 0.19
N LEU A 17 -11.56 4.08 -1.09
CA LEU A 17 -10.84 4.82 -2.15
C LEU A 17 -11.05 6.34 -2.06
N LYS A 18 -12.23 6.80 -1.63
CA LYS A 18 -12.47 8.23 -1.36
C LYS A 18 -11.56 8.77 -0.27
N ASP A 19 -11.28 7.97 0.77
CA ASP A 19 -10.39 8.35 1.86
C ASP A 19 -8.91 8.27 1.48
N ALA A 20 -8.54 7.39 0.53
CA ALA A 20 -7.15 7.19 0.10
C ALA A 20 -6.45 8.47 -0.36
N LYS A 21 -7.17 9.38 -1.05
CA LYS A 21 -6.60 10.66 -1.47
C LYS A 21 -6.16 11.51 -0.28
N GLY A 22 -7.01 11.62 0.75
CA GLY A 22 -6.67 12.36 1.97
C GLY A 22 -5.49 11.75 2.72
N ILE A 23 -5.37 10.42 2.72
CA ILE A 23 -4.21 9.72 3.31
C ILE A 23 -2.92 10.10 2.57
N LEU A 24 -2.91 10.10 1.24
CA LEU A 24 -1.74 10.50 0.45
C LEU A 24 -1.39 11.98 0.66
N ASP A 25 -2.38 12.87 0.66
CA ASP A 25 -2.17 14.30 0.88
C ASP A 25 -1.54 14.56 2.27
N GLU A 26 -1.99 13.84 3.29
CA GLU A 26 -1.43 13.94 4.64
C GLU A 26 -0.01 13.38 4.75
N LEU A 27 0.29 12.27 4.06
CA LEU A 27 1.64 11.69 4.04
C LEU A 27 2.60 12.60 3.27
N GLN A 28 2.17 13.18 2.15
CA GLN A 28 2.94 14.14 1.36
C GLN A 28 3.28 15.39 2.18
N ALA A 29 2.37 15.82 3.06
CA ALA A 29 2.57 16.96 3.95
C ALA A 29 3.33 16.62 5.25
N TYR A 30 3.76 15.36 5.45
CA TYR A 30 4.44 14.91 6.67
C TYR A 30 5.88 15.44 6.73
N LYS A 31 6.12 16.50 7.51
CA LYS A 31 7.44 17.13 7.67
C LYS A 31 8.33 16.46 8.71
N GLY A 32 7.73 15.77 9.67
CA GLY A 32 8.41 15.22 10.85
C GLY A 32 8.73 16.24 11.93
N ALA A 33 9.18 15.76 13.10
CA ALA A 33 9.56 16.57 14.26
C ALA A 33 11.08 16.50 14.55
N GLY A 34 11.88 16.30 13.50
CA GLY A 34 13.30 15.97 13.65
C GLY A 34 14.18 17.08 14.23
N GLN A 35 13.76 18.35 14.18
CA GLN A 35 14.51 19.44 14.81
C GLN A 35 14.27 19.42 16.32
N GLU A 36 13.00 19.47 16.72
CA GLU A 36 12.55 19.50 18.11
C GLU A 36 13.05 18.24 18.85
N ILE A 37 12.97 17.07 18.22
CA ILE A 37 13.50 15.81 18.77
C ILE A 37 15.01 15.89 19.01
N ARG A 38 15.78 16.47 18.08
CA ARG A 38 17.24 16.57 18.25
C ARG A 38 17.62 17.53 19.37
N GLU A 39 16.96 18.68 19.47
CA GLU A 39 17.19 19.67 20.53
C GLU A 39 16.87 19.09 21.91
N ALA A 40 15.75 18.35 22.03
CA ALA A 40 15.37 17.65 23.25
C ALA A 40 16.35 16.53 23.63
N ILE A 41 16.89 15.77 22.68
CA ILE A 41 17.88 14.71 22.96
C ILE A 41 19.22 15.32 23.41
N GLN A 42 19.63 16.46 22.84
CA GLN A 42 20.88 17.13 23.20
C GLN A 42 20.82 17.79 24.57
N ASN A 43 19.64 18.21 25.02
CA ASN A 43 19.42 18.91 26.28
C ASN A 43 18.38 18.17 27.15
N PRO A 44 18.70 16.96 27.67
CA PRO A 44 17.71 16.10 28.32
C PRO A 44 17.19 16.64 29.66
N SER A 45 17.87 17.62 30.26
CA SER A 45 17.46 18.29 31.51
C SER A 45 16.59 19.53 31.28
N ASP A 46 16.42 19.97 30.03
CA ASP A 46 15.58 21.12 29.69
C ASP A 46 14.14 20.65 29.43
N GLU A 47 13.26 20.87 30.42
CA GLU A 47 11.85 20.45 30.37
C GLU A 47 11.09 21.14 29.24
N ALA A 48 11.38 22.41 28.93
CA ALA A 48 10.69 23.15 27.87
C ALA A 48 10.98 22.52 26.49
N LEU A 49 12.22 22.10 26.25
CA LEU A 49 12.59 21.38 25.02
C LEU A 49 11.95 19.98 24.95
N GLN A 50 11.81 19.27 26.08
CA GLN A 50 11.09 17.98 26.10
C GLN A 50 9.61 18.16 25.76
N GLU A 51 8.94 19.16 26.35
CA GLU A 51 7.54 19.48 26.07
C GLU A 51 7.33 19.90 24.62
N GLN A 52 8.22 20.72 24.06
CA GLN A 52 8.15 21.14 22.66
C GLN A 52 8.26 19.95 21.70
N ALA A 53 9.23 19.05 21.92
CA ALA A 53 9.37 17.84 21.11
C ALA A 53 8.15 16.92 21.24
N TRP A 54 7.59 16.80 22.44
CA TRP A 54 6.38 16.02 22.67
C TRP A 54 5.16 16.62 21.96
N ALA A 55 4.94 17.92 22.09
CA ALA A 55 3.84 18.64 21.44
C ALA A 55 3.93 18.56 19.90
N ALA A 56 5.15 18.55 19.34
CA ALA A 56 5.37 18.38 17.91
C ALA A 56 5.12 16.94 17.43
N VAL A 57 5.59 15.93 18.18
CA VAL A 57 5.55 14.53 17.74
C VAL A 57 4.18 13.87 17.90
N VAL A 58 3.40 14.24 18.92
CA VAL A 58 2.08 13.66 19.20
C VAL A 58 1.10 13.72 18.01
N PRO A 59 0.85 14.89 17.37
CA PRO A 59 -0.06 14.97 16.23
C PRO A 59 0.46 14.17 15.01
N LEU A 60 1.78 14.09 14.84
CA LEU A 60 2.40 13.29 13.79
C LEU A 60 2.17 11.79 14.02
N VAL A 61 2.34 11.30 15.25
CA VAL A 61 1.99 9.92 15.59
C VAL A 61 0.51 9.63 15.41
N GLY A 62 -0.37 10.60 15.65
CA GLY A 62 -1.79 10.50 15.30
C GLY A 62 -2.01 10.19 13.82
N LYS A 63 -1.27 10.85 12.92
CA LYS A 63 -1.29 10.55 11.47
C LYS A 63 -0.73 9.16 11.18
N LEU A 64 0.38 8.79 11.82
CA LEU A 64 0.99 7.46 11.63
C LEU A 64 0.05 6.32 12.04
N LYS A 65 -0.69 6.51 13.13
CA LYS A 65 -1.76 5.61 13.58
C LYS A 65 -2.88 5.54 12.53
N LYS A 66 -3.36 6.69 12.05
CA LYS A 66 -4.40 6.77 11.01
C LYS A 66 -4.01 6.01 9.74
N PHE A 67 -2.77 6.14 9.28
CA PHE A 67 -2.29 5.43 8.09
C PHE A 67 -2.22 3.91 8.30
N TYR A 68 -1.79 3.46 9.47
CA TYR A 68 -1.80 2.04 9.83
C TYR A 68 -3.23 1.49 9.88
N GLU A 69 -4.16 2.19 10.53
CA GLU A 69 -5.56 1.78 10.57
C GLU A 69 -6.21 1.75 9.18
N PHE A 70 -5.82 2.68 8.31
CA PHE A 70 -6.23 2.68 6.91
C PHE A 70 -5.75 1.44 6.16
N SER A 71 -4.54 0.93 6.45
CA SER A 71 -4.03 -0.30 5.82
C SER A 71 -4.94 -1.51 6.10
N GLN A 72 -5.53 -1.58 7.29
CA GLN A 72 -6.48 -2.64 7.66
C GLN A 72 -7.80 -2.55 6.87
N ARG A 73 -8.28 -1.33 6.62
CA ARG A 73 -9.44 -1.08 5.74
C ARG A 73 -9.13 -1.46 4.30
N LEU A 74 -7.90 -1.21 3.86
CA LEU A 74 -7.44 -1.55 2.51
C LEU A 74 -7.35 -3.07 2.31
N GLU A 75 -6.86 -3.84 3.30
CA GLU A 75 -6.90 -5.31 3.29
C GLU A 75 -8.33 -5.83 3.15
N SER A 76 -9.27 -5.26 3.91
CA SER A 76 -10.68 -5.68 3.86
C SER A 76 -11.31 -5.39 2.49
N ALA A 77 -11.03 -4.21 1.91
CA ALA A 77 -11.49 -3.86 0.56
C ALA A 77 -10.89 -4.78 -0.51
N LEU A 78 -9.61 -5.14 -0.39
CA LEU A 78 -8.95 -6.11 -1.25
C LEU A 78 -9.66 -7.47 -1.20
N HIS A 79 -10.02 -7.96 -0.01
CA HIS A 79 -10.73 -9.24 0.13
C HIS A 79 -12.09 -9.24 -0.60
N SER A 80 -12.86 -8.17 -0.47
CA SER A 80 -14.14 -8.03 -1.19
C SER A 80 -13.94 -8.05 -2.71
N LEU A 81 -12.91 -7.36 -3.22
CA LEU A 81 -12.59 -7.37 -4.65
C LEU A 81 -12.13 -8.74 -5.13
N LEU A 82 -11.23 -9.40 -4.41
CA LEU A 82 -10.76 -10.74 -4.75
C LEU A 82 -11.93 -11.73 -4.76
N GLY A 83 -12.83 -11.68 -3.77
CA GLY A 83 -14.02 -12.52 -3.73
C GLY A 83 -14.90 -12.38 -4.97
N ALA A 84 -15.10 -11.16 -5.45
CA ALA A 84 -15.89 -10.88 -6.65
C ALA A 84 -15.16 -11.26 -7.96
N LEU A 85 -13.88 -10.91 -8.09
CA LEU A 85 -13.09 -11.03 -9.32
C LEU A 85 -12.46 -12.41 -9.53
N THR A 86 -12.61 -13.33 -8.57
CA THR A 86 -11.99 -14.66 -8.64
C THR A 86 -12.99 -15.79 -8.44
N SER A 87 -14.30 -15.51 -8.52
CA SER A 87 -15.32 -16.55 -8.35
C SER A 87 -15.16 -17.71 -9.34
N VAL A 88 -15.77 -18.87 -9.06
CA VAL A 88 -15.73 -20.03 -9.97
C VAL A 88 -16.66 -19.91 -11.19
N THR A 89 -17.41 -18.81 -11.31
CA THR A 89 -18.46 -18.68 -12.33
C THR A 89 -17.92 -18.32 -13.71
N TYR A 90 -16.79 -17.62 -13.77
CA TYR A 90 -16.17 -17.14 -15.00
C TYR A 90 -14.67 -17.37 -14.98
N ASP A 91 -14.06 -17.38 -16.17
CA ASP A 91 -12.60 -17.32 -16.25
C ASP A 91 -12.08 -15.89 -15.94
N PRO A 92 -10.79 -15.73 -15.63
CA PRO A 92 -10.21 -14.43 -15.26
C PRO A 92 -10.38 -13.33 -16.30
N THR A 93 -10.36 -13.67 -17.60
CA THR A 93 -10.53 -12.66 -18.66
C THR A 93 -11.98 -12.19 -18.68
N GLN A 94 -12.92 -13.14 -18.59
CA GLN A 94 -14.34 -12.83 -18.49
C GLN A 94 -14.67 -12.00 -17.26
N HIS A 95 -14.04 -12.28 -16.12
CA HIS A 95 -14.19 -11.47 -14.91
C HIS A 95 -13.77 -10.01 -15.16
N LEU A 96 -12.57 -9.79 -15.70
CA LEU A 96 -12.10 -8.43 -15.98
C LEU A 96 -12.91 -7.71 -17.07
N GLU A 97 -13.52 -8.42 -18.01
CA GLU A 97 -14.40 -7.86 -19.03
C GLU A 97 -15.80 -7.50 -18.50
N ARG A 98 -16.32 -8.29 -17.55
CA ARG A 98 -17.66 -8.14 -16.97
C ARG A 98 -17.66 -7.17 -15.79
N GLU A 99 -16.77 -7.37 -14.83
CA GLU A 99 -16.69 -6.58 -13.60
C GLU A 99 -15.64 -5.45 -13.74
N GLN A 100 -15.78 -4.65 -14.80
CA GLN A 100 -14.83 -3.58 -15.12
C GLN A 100 -14.73 -2.52 -14.02
N ALA A 101 -15.81 -2.27 -13.27
CA ALA A 101 -15.79 -1.27 -12.20
C ALA A 101 -14.99 -1.78 -11.00
N LEU A 102 -15.12 -3.07 -10.65
CA LEU A 102 -14.33 -3.70 -9.59
C LEU A 102 -12.86 -3.86 -10.00
N ALA A 103 -12.59 -4.27 -11.25
CA ALA A 103 -11.24 -4.34 -11.79
C ALA A 103 -10.54 -2.97 -11.73
N LYS A 104 -11.27 -1.89 -12.05
CA LYS A 104 -10.77 -0.52 -11.90
C LYS A 104 -10.46 -0.18 -10.43
N GLN A 105 -11.35 -0.51 -9.49
CA GLN A 105 -11.09 -0.26 -8.08
C GLN A 105 -9.88 -1.04 -7.55
N PHE A 106 -9.67 -2.27 -8.02
CA PHE A 106 -8.47 -3.03 -7.67
C PHE A 106 -7.20 -2.33 -8.17
N ALA A 107 -7.22 -1.84 -9.41
CA ALA A 107 -6.13 -1.03 -9.94
C ALA A 107 -5.91 0.27 -9.14
N GLU A 108 -6.98 0.95 -8.69
CA GLU A 108 -6.89 2.15 -7.84
C GLU A 108 -6.31 1.87 -6.45
N ILE A 109 -6.64 0.72 -5.84
CA ILE A 109 -6.01 0.26 -4.58
C ILE A 109 -4.50 0.10 -4.78
N LEU A 110 -4.08 -0.61 -5.83
CA LEU A 110 -2.66 -0.84 -6.11
C LEU A 110 -1.93 0.47 -6.42
N HIS A 111 -2.57 1.37 -7.15
CA HIS A 111 -2.01 2.70 -7.43
C HIS A 111 -1.75 3.48 -6.13
N PHE A 112 -2.73 3.53 -5.22
CA PHE A 112 -2.57 4.13 -3.91
C PHE A 112 -1.42 3.49 -3.13
N THR A 113 -1.39 2.16 -3.08
CA THR A 113 -0.39 1.38 -2.34
C THR A 113 1.04 1.74 -2.72
N LEU A 114 1.36 1.66 -4.02
CA LEU A 114 2.72 1.95 -4.48
C LEU A 114 3.08 3.43 -4.27
N ARG A 115 2.12 4.34 -4.43
CA ARG A 115 2.35 5.78 -4.21
C ARG A 115 2.58 6.12 -2.73
N PHE A 116 1.86 5.47 -1.83
CA PHE A 116 2.09 5.60 -0.39
C PHE A 116 3.50 5.12 -0.03
N ASP A 117 3.88 3.94 -0.52
CA ASP A 117 5.17 3.34 -0.20
C ASP A 117 6.35 4.14 -0.79
N GLU A 118 6.22 4.69 -2.00
CA GLU A 118 7.19 5.62 -2.58
C GLU A 118 7.42 6.84 -1.69
N LEU A 119 6.35 7.49 -1.21
CA LEU A 119 6.45 8.63 -0.30
C LEU A 119 7.08 8.24 1.04
N LYS A 120 6.68 7.09 1.59
CA LYS A 120 7.25 6.58 2.84
C LYS A 120 8.74 6.30 2.72
N MET A 121 9.19 5.66 1.63
CA MET A 121 10.59 5.32 1.42
C MET A 121 11.51 6.56 1.37
N THR A 122 11.00 7.69 0.89
CA THR A 122 11.75 8.95 0.81
C THR A 122 11.70 9.79 2.09
N ASN A 123 10.94 9.35 3.12
CA ASN A 123 10.74 10.11 4.35
C ASN A 123 11.23 9.36 5.60
N PRO A 124 12.52 9.48 5.96
CA PRO A 124 13.07 8.81 7.15
C PRO A 124 12.51 9.34 8.48
N ALA A 125 11.85 10.52 8.49
CA ALA A 125 11.29 11.10 9.71
C ALA A 125 10.19 10.22 10.31
N ILE A 126 9.42 9.50 9.49
CA ILE A 126 8.32 8.62 9.91
C ILE A 126 8.77 7.62 10.99
N GLN A 127 9.87 6.89 10.73
CA GLN A 127 10.38 5.91 11.68
C GLN A 127 11.03 6.56 12.90
N ASN A 128 11.72 7.69 12.70
CA ASN A 128 12.42 8.40 13.77
C ASN A 128 11.44 9.00 14.79
N ASP A 129 10.39 9.66 14.31
CA ASP A 129 9.35 10.27 15.13
C ASP A 129 8.62 9.21 15.96
N PHE A 130 8.21 8.10 15.32
CA PHE A 130 7.53 7.02 16.03
C PHE A 130 8.43 6.34 17.06
N SER A 131 9.72 6.14 16.72
CA SER A 131 10.70 5.59 17.66
C SER A 131 10.99 6.53 18.84
N TYR A 132 10.99 7.84 18.62
CA TYR A 132 11.09 8.82 19.70
C TYR A 132 9.84 8.78 20.59
N TYR A 133 8.64 8.84 20.01
CA TYR A 133 7.37 8.77 20.72
C TYR A 133 7.30 7.54 21.65
N ARG A 134 7.64 6.35 21.14
CA ARG A 134 7.64 5.11 21.94
C ARG A 134 8.59 5.17 23.13
N ARG A 135 9.81 5.69 22.93
CA ARG A 135 10.80 5.82 24.01
C ARG A 135 10.34 6.81 25.07
N THR A 136 9.77 7.94 24.65
CA THR A 136 9.29 8.97 25.57
C THR A 136 8.07 8.50 26.37
N LEU A 137 7.10 7.85 25.71
CA LEU A 137 5.93 7.28 26.37
C LEU A 137 6.31 6.22 27.42
N SER A 138 7.28 5.37 27.10
CA SER A 138 7.79 4.38 28.05
C SER A 138 8.40 5.03 29.30
N ARG A 139 9.10 6.16 29.17
CA ARG A 139 9.66 6.89 30.31
C ARG A 139 8.58 7.57 31.15
N MET A 140 7.60 8.21 30.51
CA MET A 140 6.48 8.88 31.19
C MET A 140 5.67 7.90 32.05
N ARG A 141 5.41 6.69 31.52
CA ARG A 141 4.71 5.63 32.27
C ARG A 141 5.48 5.13 33.49
N ILE A 142 6.81 5.04 33.42
CA ILE A 142 7.64 4.66 34.58
C ILE A 142 7.58 5.74 35.67
N ASN A 143 7.46 7.00 35.27
CA ASN A 143 7.42 8.15 36.19
C ASN A 143 6.00 8.49 36.69
N ASN A 144 4.99 7.65 36.42
CA ASN A 144 3.57 7.86 36.78
C ASN A 144 2.99 9.21 36.33
N VAL A 145 3.51 9.81 35.25
CA VAL A 145 2.91 11.00 34.65
C VAL A 145 1.70 10.53 33.84
N PRO A 146 0.46 11.00 34.12
CA PRO A 146 -0.70 10.65 33.32
C PRO A 146 -0.47 11.09 31.88
N ALA A 147 -0.49 10.14 30.95
CA ALA A 147 -0.55 10.46 29.53
C ALA A 147 -2.00 10.90 29.23
N GLU A 148 -2.28 12.20 29.33
CA GLU A 148 -3.61 12.72 29.04
C GLU A 148 -3.87 12.68 27.52
N GLY A 149 -4.76 11.78 27.08
CA GLY A 149 -5.35 11.82 25.74
C GLY A 149 -6.05 10.53 25.32
N GLU A 150 -7.30 10.64 24.88
CA GLU A 150 -8.10 9.54 24.28
C GLU A 150 -7.45 8.90 23.02
N ASN A 151 -6.35 9.47 22.52
CA ASN A 151 -5.60 9.03 21.35
C ASN A 151 -4.32 8.23 21.68
N GLU A 152 -4.11 7.83 22.93
CA GLU A 152 -2.89 7.12 23.33
C GLU A 152 -2.75 5.76 22.57
N VAL A 153 -1.57 5.54 21.99
CA VAL A 153 -1.24 4.26 21.37
C VAL A 153 -0.85 3.29 22.49
N ASN A 154 -1.68 2.27 22.73
CA ASN A 154 -1.33 1.23 23.69
C ASN A 154 -0.08 0.43 23.23
N ASN A 155 0.57 -0.30 24.15
CA ASN A 155 1.83 -0.98 23.83
C ASN A 155 1.72 -2.01 22.70
N GLU A 156 0.59 -2.72 22.60
CA GLU A 156 0.37 -3.73 21.56
C GLU A 156 0.24 -3.08 20.17
N LEU A 157 -0.61 -2.06 20.07
CA LEU A 157 -0.80 -1.28 18.85
C LEU A 157 0.52 -0.60 18.43
N ALA A 158 1.30 -0.09 19.39
CA ALA A 158 2.59 0.52 19.12
C ALA A 158 3.59 -0.48 18.51
N ASN A 159 3.56 -1.75 18.96
CA ASN A 159 4.39 -2.79 18.36
C ASN A 159 3.97 -3.09 16.92
N ARG A 160 2.67 -3.21 16.64
CA ARG A 160 2.15 -3.44 15.29
C ARG A 160 2.49 -2.29 14.34
N ILE A 161 2.28 -1.05 14.78
CA ILE A 161 2.65 0.15 13.99
C ILE A 161 4.17 0.19 13.75
N SER A 162 4.99 -0.21 14.72
CA SER A 162 6.45 -0.26 14.53
C SER A 162 6.84 -1.25 13.44
N LEU A 163 6.27 -2.46 13.47
CA LEU A 163 6.52 -3.48 12.45
C LEU A 163 6.04 -3.02 11.07
N PHE A 164 4.88 -2.36 11.00
CA PHE A 164 4.37 -1.75 9.78
C PHE A 164 5.40 -0.79 9.18
N TYR A 165 5.86 0.23 9.92
CA TYR A 165 6.80 1.21 9.36
C TYR A 165 8.25 0.72 9.20
N ALA A 166 8.63 -0.39 9.82
CA ALA A 166 9.93 -1.02 9.62
C ALA A 166 10.08 -1.62 8.21
N ASP A 167 8.97 -2.08 7.61
CA ASP A 167 8.97 -2.60 6.23
C ASP A 167 9.19 -1.47 5.21
N ALA A 168 9.96 -1.72 4.15
CA ALA A 168 10.22 -0.73 3.10
C ALA A 168 8.93 -0.29 2.38
N THR A 169 8.02 -1.24 2.17
CA THR A 169 6.77 -1.08 1.41
C THR A 169 5.58 -1.55 2.27
N PRO A 170 5.21 -0.78 3.31
CA PRO A 170 4.26 -1.22 4.33
C PRO A 170 2.84 -1.49 3.80
N MET A 171 2.34 -0.67 2.86
CA MET A 171 1.03 -0.91 2.26
C MET A 171 1.06 -2.11 1.34
N LEU A 172 2.12 -2.26 0.54
CA LEU A 172 2.26 -3.41 -0.37
C LEU A 172 2.40 -4.71 0.41
N LYS A 173 3.18 -4.72 1.49
CA LYS A 173 3.29 -5.86 2.41
C LYS A 173 1.93 -6.25 2.99
N THR A 174 1.13 -5.26 3.39
CA THR A 174 -0.24 -5.49 3.88
C THR A 174 -1.12 -6.15 2.79
N LEU A 175 -1.03 -5.71 1.54
CA LEU A 175 -1.79 -6.33 0.45
C LEU A 175 -1.27 -7.74 0.09
N SER A 176 0.04 -7.96 0.10
CA SER A 176 0.63 -9.29 -0.15
C SER A 176 0.19 -10.30 0.91
N ASP A 177 0.23 -9.91 2.19
CA ASP A 177 -0.25 -10.74 3.30
C ASP A 177 -1.76 -10.95 3.22
N GLY A 178 -2.52 -9.89 2.91
CA GLY A 178 -3.96 -9.95 2.68
C GLY A 178 -4.34 -10.92 1.55
N THR A 179 -3.64 -10.89 0.42
CA THR A 179 -3.88 -11.78 -0.72
C THR A 179 -3.55 -13.23 -0.36
N THR A 180 -2.44 -13.46 0.33
CA THR A 180 -2.04 -14.79 0.82
C THR A 180 -3.08 -15.35 1.79
N LYS A 181 -3.56 -14.52 2.71
CA LYS A 181 -4.62 -14.86 3.65
C LYS A 181 -5.93 -15.21 2.94
N PHE A 182 -6.35 -14.41 1.95
CA PHE A 182 -7.54 -14.68 1.15
C PHE A 182 -7.49 -16.09 0.51
N VAL A 183 -6.39 -16.45 -0.13
CA VAL A 183 -6.23 -17.79 -0.72
C VAL A 183 -6.23 -18.88 0.34
N SER A 184 -5.62 -18.64 1.51
CA SER A 184 -5.58 -19.63 2.59
C SER A 184 -6.95 -19.88 3.25
N GLU A 185 -7.79 -18.85 3.33
CA GLU A 185 -9.12 -18.91 3.94
C GLU A 185 -10.17 -19.47 2.97
N ASN A 186 -9.97 -19.29 1.65
CA ASN A 186 -10.89 -19.74 0.60
C ASN A 186 -10.44 -21.05 -0.05
N LYS A 187 -10.24 -22.13 0.73
CA LYS A 187 -9.73 -23.43 0.24
C LYS A 187 -10.57 -24.10 -0.85
N ASN A 188 -11.85 -23.74 -0.96
CA ASN A 188 -12.75 -24.24 -1.99
C ASN A 188 -12.57 -23.53 -3.33
N LEU A 189 -11.86 -22.40 -3.34
CA LEU A 189 -11.53 -21.66 -4.54
C LEU A 189 -10.17 -22.14 -5.09
N PRO A 190 -10.09 -22.54 -6.37
CA PRO A 190 -8.80 -22.85 -6.98
C PRO A 190 -7.86 -21.64 -6.92
N ILE A 191 -6.62 -21.85 -6.46
CA ILE A 191 -5.60 -20.79 -6.39
C ILE A 191 -5.38 -20.12 -7.75
N GLU A 192 -5.54 -20.89 -8.83
CA GLU A 192 -5.44 -20.43 -10.21
C GLU A 192 -6.40 -19.28 -10.51
N ASN A 193 -7.60 -19.24 -9.92
CA ASN A 193 -8.53 -18.13 -10.13
C ASN A 193 -7.93 -16.79 -9.66
N THR A 194 -7.20 -16.81 -8.53
CA THR A 194 -6.53 -15.61 -8.01
C THR A 194 -5.26 -15.31 -8.82
N THR A 195 -4.39 -16.29 -9.02
CA THR A 195 -3.11 -16.05 -9.71
C THR A 195 -3.31 -15.69 -11.19
N ASP A 196 -4.32 -16.25 -11.84
CA ASP A 196 -4.61 -15.95 -13.24
C ASP A 196 -5.28 -14.58 -13.38
N CYS A 197 -6.11 -14.16 -12.42
CA CYS A 197 -6.63 -12.78 -12.38
C CYS A 197 -5.48 -11.77 -12.29
N LEU A 198 -4.54 -11.98 -11.35
CA LEU A 198 -3.35 -11.12 -11.20
C LEU A 198 -2.47 -11.10 -12.45
N SER A 199 -2.17 -12.25 -13.04
CA SER A 199 -1.34 -12.33 -14.25
C SER A 199 -2.04 -11.76 -15.50
N THR A 200 -3.37 -11.84 -15.58
CA THR A 200 -4.16 -11.21 -16.64
C THR A 200 -4.10 -9.69 -16.51
N MET A 201 -4.30 -9.14 -15.30
CA MET A 201 -4.12 -7.71 -15.06
C MET A 201 -2.70 -7.23 -15.40
N ALA A 202 -1.67 -8.01 -15.04
CA ALA A 202 -0.28 -7.71 -15.37
C ALA A 202 -0.09 -7.63 -16.89
N THR A 203 -0.64 -8.61 -17.61
CA THR A 203 -0.58 -8.70 -19.07
C THR A 203 -1.30 -7.53 -19.73
N VAL A 204 -2.50 -7.17 -19.26
CA VAL A 204 -3.26 -6.02 -19.75
C VAL A 204 -2.44 -4.73 -19.60
N CYS A 205 -1.89 -4.48 -18.41
CA CYS A 205 -1.06 -3.29 -18.17
C CYS A 205 0.19 -3.28 -19.06
N LYS A 206 0.88 -4.42 -19.20
CA LYS A 206 2.05 -4.54 -20.08
C LYS A 206 1.70 -4.23 -21.53
N VAL A 207 0.65 -4.86 -22.07
CA VAL A 207 0.20 -4.66 -23.47
C VAL A 207 -0.21 -3.22 -23.71
N MET A 208 -0.92 -2.62 -22.74
CA MET A 208 -1.30 -1.20 -22.75
C MET A 208 -0.08 -0.27 -22.83
N LEU A 209 1.02 -0.61 -22.17
CA LEU A 209 2.24 0.20 -22.10
C LEU A 209 3.22 -0.04 -23.25
N GLU A 210 3.29 -1.27 -23.78
CA GLU A 210 4.22 -1.68 -24.84
C GLU A 210 3.68 -1.41 -26.25
N THR A 211 2.35 -1.48 -26.44
CA THR A 211 1.71 -1.31 -27.76
C THR A 211 1.58 0.19 -28.09
N PRO A 212 2.28 0.72 -29.13
CA PRO A 212 2.26 2.15 -29.46
C PRO A 212 0.86 2.69 -29.70
N GLU A 213 -0.01 1.91 -30.34
CA GLU A 213 -1.39 2.29 -30.64
C GLU A 213 -2.22 2.49 -29.37
N TYR A 214 -2.04 1.65 -28.35
CA TYR A 214 -2.72 1.82 -27.06
C TYR A 214 -2.08 2.91 -26.22
N ARG A 215 -0.74 2.99 -26.22
CA ARG A 215 0.00 4.03 -25.51
C ARG A 215 -0.36 5.43 -26.02
N SER A 216 -0.56 5.59 -27.33
CA SER A 216 -0.98 6.86 -27.93
C SER A 216 -2.38 7.32 -27.52
N ARG A 217 -3.23 6.42 -26.97
CA ARG A 217 -4.56 6.76 -26.45
C ARG A 217 -4.50 7.30 -25.03
N PHE A 218 -3.38 7.19 -24.33
CA PHE A 218 -3.24 7.78 -23.01
C PHE A 218 -3.22 9.29 -23.09
N SER A 219 -4.11 9.91 -22.31
CA SER A 219 -4.28 11.35 -22.29
C SER A 219 -3.23 12.06 -21.41
N SER A 220 -2.46 11.30 -20.61
CA SER A 220 -1.50 11.86 -19.66
C SER A 220 -0.40 10.87 -19.27
N GLU A 221 0.77 11.41 -18.88
CA GLU A 221 1.83 10.63 -18.21
C GLU A 221 1.36 10.02 -16.88
N GLU A 222 0.36 10.61 -16.24
CA GLU A 222 -0.27 10.05 -15.04
C GLU A 222 -0.93 8.69 -15.32
N THR A 223 -1.52 8.51 -16.50
CA THR A 223 -2.11 7.22 -16.91
C THR A 223 -1.03 6.16 -17.13
N VAL A 224 0.11 6.54 -17.71
CA VAL A 224 1.28 5.65 -17.84
C VAL A 224 1.79 5.24 -16.46
N SER A 225 1.98 6.22 -15.58
CA SER A 225 2.37 6.04 -14.18
C SER A 225 1.41 5.15 -13.38
N PHE A 226 0.11 5.26 -13.66
CA PHE A 226 -0.92 4.42 -13.08
C PHE A 226 -0.74 2.96 -13.54
N CYS A 227 -0.68 2.71 -14.85
CA CYS A 227 -0.50 1.36 -15.39
C CYS A 227 0.81 0.69 -14.93
N LEU A 228 1.91 1.45 -14.81
CA LEU A 228 3.19 0.93 -14.31
C LEU A 228 3.07 0.46 -12.86
N ARG A 229 2.44 1.26 -11.99
CA ARG A 229 2.22 0.92 -10.57
C ARG A 229 1.31 -0.29 -10.43
N VAL A 230 0.22 -0.34 -11.19
CA VAL A 230 -0.71 -1.48 -11.19
C VAL A 230 0.01 -2.74 -11.63
N MET A 231 0.77 -2.69 -12.74
CA MET A 231 1.56 -3.81 -13.26
C MET A 231 2.52 -4.35 -12.19
N VAL A 232 3.32 -3.49 -11.56
CA VAL A 232 4.26 -3.91 -10.52
C VAL A 232 3.54 -4.45 -9.28
N GLY A 233 2.46 -3.81 -8.86
CA GLY A 233 1.64 -4.26 -7.74
C GLY A 233 1.12 -5.69 -7.95
N VAL A 234 0.46 -5.97 -9.07
CA VAL A 234 -0.06 -7.33 -9.33
C VAL A 234 1.05 -8.37 -9.55
N ILE A 235 2.22 -7.98 -10.07
CA ILE A 235 3.38 -8.88 -10.19
C ILE A 235 3.84 -9.33 -8.80
N ILE A 236 3.95 -8.39 -7.86
CA ILE A 236 4.39 -8.69 -6.49
C ILE A 236 3.34 -9.55 -5.78
N LEU A 237 2.05 -9.19 -5.86
CA LEU A 237 0.99 -10.03 -5.30
C LEU A 237 1.01 -11.45 -5.89
N TYR A 238 1.23 -11.59 -7.20
CA TYR A 238 1.36 -12.91 -7.84
C TYR A 238 2.55 -13.69 -7.28
N ASP A 239 3.71 -13.06 -7.10
CA ASP A 239 4.91 -13.73 -6.61
C ASP A 239 4.74 -14.31 -5.19
N TYR A 240 4.01 -13.59 -4.32
CA TYR A 240 3.71 -14.05 -2.96
C TYR A 240 2.74 -15.23 -2.91
N VAL A 241 1.82 -15.31 -3.87
CA VAL A 241 0.68 -16.25 -3.80
C VAL A 241 0.91 -17.47 -4.68
N HIS A 242 1.57 -17.31 -5.83
CA HIS A 242 1.79 -18.39 -6.77
C HIS A 242 2.87 -19.37 -6.25
N PRO A 243 2.66 -20.70 -6.27
CA PRO A 243 3.56 -21.66 -5.59
C PRO A 243 5.03 -21.64 -6.05
N VAL A 244 5.28 -21.24 -7.29
CA VAL A 244 6.64 -21.14 -7.86
C VAL A 244 7.11 -19.69 -8.06
N GLY A 245 6.28 -18.71 -7.67
CA GLY A 245 6.54 -17.29 -7.86
C GLY A 245 6.38 -16.80 -9.32
N ALA A 246 6.61 -15.50 -9.50
CA ALA A 246 6.50 -14.78 -10.76
C ALA A 246 7.72 -14.98 -11.67
N PHE A 247 8.87 -15.37 -11.12
CA PHE A 247 10.15 -15.47 -11.84
C PHE A 247 10.45 -16.87 -12.40
N ALA A 248 9.67 -17.88 -12.03
CA ALA A 248 9.84 -19.23 -12.58
C ALA A 248 9.52 -19.27 -14.09
N LYS A 249 10.16 -20.17 -14.82
CA LYS A 249 9.90 -20.35 -16.28
C LYS A 249 8.45 -20.76 -16.58
N SER A 250 7.76 -21.38 -15.63
CA SER A 250 6.36 -21.78 -15.72
C SER A 250 5.37 -20.70 -15.27
N SER A 251 5.86 -19.52 -14.84
CA SER A 251 5.02 -18.38 -14.49
C SER A 251 4.23 -17.89 -15.72
N LYS A 252 2.98 -17.46 -15.50
CA LYS A 252 2.15 -16.81 -16.53
C LYS A 252 2.54 -15.35 -16.76
N ILE A 253 3.38 -14.78 -15.90
CA ILE A 253 3.85 -13.40 -16.03
C ILE A 253 5.10 -13.35 -16.92
N ASP A 254 5.01 -12.59 -18.02
CA ASP A 254 6.18 -12.24 -18.84
C ASP A 254 7.04 -11.18 -18.12
N MET A 255 7.84 -11.65 -17.16
CA MET A 255 8.69 -10.79 -16.34
C MET A 255 9.71 -10.01 -17.16
N LYS A 256 10.24 -10.60 -18.24
CA LYS A 256 11.21 -9.92 -19.11
C LYS A 256 10.55 -8.75 -19.83
N GLY A 257 9.35 -8.95 -20.37
CA GLY A 257 8.57 -7.88 -20.99
C GLY A 257 8.20 -6.79 -19.99
N CYS A 258 7.77 -7.15 -18.78
CA CYS A 258 7.41 -6.17 -17.73
C CYS A 258 8.62 -5.31 -17.31
N ILE A 259 9.80 -5.92 -17.11
CA ILE A 259 11.04 -5.20 -16.78
C ILE A 259 11.48 -4.30 -17.94
N LYS A 260 11.33 -4.76 -19.19
CA LYS A 260 11.63 -3.94 -20.37
C LYS A 260 10.76 -2.68 -20.40
N VAL A 261 9.45 -2.83 -20.21
CA VAL A 261 8.51 -1.70 -20.15
C VAL A 261 8.89 -0.68 -19.08
N LEU A 262 9.33 -1.14 -17.90
CA LEU A 262 9.84 -0.26 -16.83
C LEU A 262 11.13 0.46 -17.26
N LYS A 263 12.10 -0.26 -17.84
CA LYS A 263 13.38 0.31 -18.29
C LYS A 263 13.24 1.30 -19.45
N ASP A 264 12.17 1.22 -20.23
CA ASP A 264 11.85 2.15 -21.31
C ASP A 264 11.28 3.49 -20.77
N GLN A 265 11.06 3.62 -19.46
CA GLN A 265 10.64 4.88 -18.84
C GLN A 265 11.83 5.73 -18.38
N PRO A 266 11.64 7.06 -18.17
CA PRO A 266 12.68 7.89 -17.58
C PRO A 266 13.16 7.32 -16.23
N PRO A 267 14.48 7.15 -15.99
CA PRO A 267 14.99 6.42 -14.82
C PRO A 267 14.40 6.88 -13.48
N ASN A 268 14.38 8.20 -13.26
CA ASN A 268 13.90 8.81 -12.02
C ASN A 268 12.40 8.55 -11.74
N SER A 269 11.62 8.15 -12.75
CA SER A 269 10.17 7.93 -12.61
C SER A 269 9.80 6.50 -12.17
N VAL A 270 10.74 5.55 -12.26
CA VAL A 270 10.48 4.12 -12.02
C VAL A 270 11.43 3.46 -11.03
N ASP A 271 12.43 4.19 -10.50
CA ASP A 271 13.40 3.63 -9.54
C ASP A 271 12.73 3.01 -8.32
N GLY A 272 11.68 3.64 -7.78
CA GLY A 272 10.88 3.08 -6.68
C GLY A 272 10.23 1.74 -7.05
N LEU A 273 9.68 1.63 -8.26
CA LEU A 273 9.04 0.42 -8.76
C LEU A 273 10.04 -0.70 -9.05
N LEU A 274 11.22 -0.36 -9.59
CA LEU A 274 12.31 -1.30 -9.81
C LEU A 274 12.89 -1.81 -8.48
N ASN A 275 12.94 -0.96 -7.45
CA ASN A 275 13.35 -1.39 -6.11
C ASN A 275 12.31 -2.29 -5.45
N ALA A 276 11.01 -2.07 -5.68
CA ALA A 276 9.96 -2.95 -5.17
C ALA A 276 10.00 -4.38 -5.77
N LEU A 277 10.60 -4.55 -6.96
CA LEU A 277 10.78 -5.86 -7.61
C LEU A 277 12.10 -6.57 -7.25
N ARG A 278 12.98 -5.94 -6.46
CA ARG A 278 14.28 -6.49 -6.06
C ARG A 278 14.20 -7.19 -4.71
#